data_AF-A0A3D5JEW0-F1
#
_entry.id   AF-A0A3D5JEW0-F1
#
_cell.length_a   1.000
_cell.length_b   1.000
_cell.length_c   1.000
_cell.angle_alpha   90.00
_cell.angle_beta   90.00
_cell.angle_gamma   90.00
#
_symmetry.space_group_name_H-M   'P 1'
#
loop_
_entity.id
_entity.type
_entity.pdbx_description
1 polymer ?
#
loop_
_entity_poly.entity_id
_entity_poly.type
_entity_poly.pdbx_seq_one_letter_code
_entity_poly.pdbx_strand_id
1 'polypeptide(L)'
;MNEGRAAPIHLHLDDRFYRRVEAAEFPKHTLRWRNDRAAASVGLDGLDDSAWVDHFGKFTPLAGNIETPLALCYHGHQFGHYNPDLGDGRGFLFAQLRADDGRILDLGTKGSGQTPFSRTADGRLTLKGAVREILATELLEALGVNTSKTFSVIETGEALDRHDEPSPTRAAVLVRLSHGHIRIGSFQRLRYLDDAEGVETLLRHAARHHFADDLDAEAAIADLAPRFLAQVAARIADTAGSWLAAGFVHGVLNTDNFNITGESFDYGPWRFLANFDPQFVAAYFDHAGRYAYGRQAEASLWAVCRFADCLTPFG
;
A
#
# COMPACT_ATOMS: atom_id res chain seq x y z
N MET A 1 12.56 12.96 18.87
CA MET A 1 12.60 11.75 18.00
C MET A 1 13.79 10.91 18.41
N ASN A 2 13.62 9.60 18.58
CA ASN A 2 14.78 8.70 18.74
C ASN A 2 15.41 8.49 17.36
N GLU A 3 16.57 9.11 17.11
CA GLU A 3 17.32 9.05 15.84
C GLU A 3 17.60 7.62 15.35
N GLY A 4 17.52 6.61 16.22
CA GLY A 4 17.76 5.19 15.87
C GLY A 4 16.63 4.46 15.14
N ARG A 5 15.46 5.08 14.89
CA ARG A 5 14.33 4.40 14.22
C ARG A 5 14.20 4.65 12.73
N ALA A 6 14.86 5.67 12.18
CA ALA A 6 14.80 5.93 10.75
C ALA A 6 15.40 4.75 9.97
N ALA A 7 14.69 4.26 8.96
CA ALA A 7 15.10 3.12 8.15
C ALA A 7 14.71 3.31 6.66
N PRO A 8 15.21 4.36 5.97
CA PRO A 8 14.83 4.71 4.60
C PRO A 8 15.45 3.76 3.55
N ILE A 9 15.15 2.47 3.64
CA ILE A 9 15.73 1.41 2.81
C ILE A 9 15.47 1.62 1.31
N HIS A 10 14.37 2.27 0.92
CA HIS A 10 14.09 2.56 -0.49
C HIS A 10 15.08 3.55 -1.11
N LEU A 11 15.87 4.29 -0.31
CA LEU A 11 16.97 5.10 -0.84
C LEU A 11 18.14 4.26 -1.36
N HIS A 12 18.18 2.96 -1.05
CA HIS A 12 19.14 2.01 -1.65
C HIS A 12 18.70 1.54 -3.05
N LEU A 13 17.48 1.90 -3.49
CA LEU A 13 16.97 1.63 -4.82
C LEU A 13 17.18 2.84 -5.73
N ASP A 14 17.21 2.60 -7.04
CA ASP A 14 17.40 3.64 -8.07
C ASP A 14 16.09 4.05 -8.77
N ASP A 15 16.23 4.90 -9.80
CA ASP A 15 15.11 5.46 -10.55
C ASP A 15 14.32 4.42 -11.36
N ARG A 16 14.68 3.12 -11.37
CA ARG A 16 13.79 2.07 -11.87
C ARG A 16 12.52 1.96 -11.02
N PHE A 17 12.62 2.25 -9.72
CA PHE A 17 11.61 1.88 -8.72
C PHE A 17 10.72 3.03 -8.26
N TYR A 18 11.16 4.28 -8.41
CA TYR A 18 10.38 5.44 -7.95
C TYR A 18 10.69 6.71 -8.74
N ARG A 19 9.88 7.76 -8.51
CA ARG A 19 10.16 9.15 -8.87
C ARG A 19 10.11 10.01 -7.63
N ARG A 20 11.05 10.94 -7.49
CA ARG A 20 10.98 11.99 -6.46
C ARG A 20 9.86 12.96 -6.82
N VAL A 21 9.02 13.30 -5.84
CA VAL A 21 7.85 14.16 -6.03
C VAL A 21 7.70 15.15 -4.88
N GLU A 22 6.93 16.21 -5.13
CA GLU A 22 6.55 17.19 -4.13
C GLU A 22 5.12 16.94 -3.67
N ALA A 23 4.85 17.27 -2.41
CA ALA A 23 3.50 17.24 -1.89
C ALA A 23 2.70 18.47 -2.33
N ALA A 24 1.38 18.30 -2.46
CA ALA A 24 0.50 19.44 -2.65
C ALA A 24 0.45 20.32 -1.39
N GLU A 25 0.33 21.63 -1.58
CA GLU A 25 0.03 22.57 -0.51
C GLU A 25 -1.49 22.66 -0.30
N PHE A 26 -1.90 22.67 0.98
CA PHE A 26 -3.31 22.68 1.34
C PHE A 26 -3.71 23.95 2.11
N PRO A 27 -4.94 24.48 1.88
CA PRO A 27 -5.44 25.67 2.57
C PRO A 27 -5.51 25.52 4.10
N LYS A 28 -5.75 24.30 4.59
CA LYS A 28 -5.90 23.98 6.02
C LYS A 28 -5.24 22.64 6.31
N HIS A 29 -4.89 22.43 7.58
CA HIS A 29 -4.34 21.17 8.08
C HIS A 29 -5.04 20.79 9.39
N THR A 30 -6.33 20.46 9.32
CA THR A 30 -7.09 20.11 10.53
C THR A 30 -6.92 18.63 10.83
N LEU A 31 -6.28 18.30 11.95
CA LEU A 31 -6.16 16.92 12.42
C LEU A 31 -7.56 16.35 12.70
N ARG A 32 -7.92 15.29 11.97
CA ARG A 32 -9.21 14.58 12.13
C ARG A 32 -9.07 13.26 12.84
N TRP A 33 -7.92 12.61 12.69
CA TRP A 33 -7.66 11.33 13.33
C TRP A 33 -6.16 11.06 13.44
N ARG A 34 -5.76 10.48 14.57
CA ARG A 34 -4.38 10.06 14.88
C ARG A 34 -4.42 8.66 15.50
N ASN A 35 -3.57 7.76 15.02
CA ASN A 35 -3.42 6.43 15.61
C ASN A 35 -2.34 6.43 16.70
N ASP A 36 -2.71 6.77 17.94
CA ASP A 36 -1.73 6.83 19.05
C ASP A 36 -1.06 5.47 19.30
N ARG A 37 -1.80 4.37 19.14
CA ARG A 37 -1.26 3.00 19.32
C ARG A 37 -0.21 2.68 18.26
N ALA A 38 -0.50 2.98 16.99
CA ALA A 38 0.47 2.76 15.91
C ALA A 38 1.67 3.72 16.04
N ALA A 39 1.45 4.96 16.47
CA ALA A 39 2.50 5.94 16.72
C ALA A 39 3.49 5.43 17.77
N ALA A 40 3.00 4.87 18.88
CA ALA A 40 3.83 4.29 19.92
C ALA A 40 4.72 3.15 19.38
N SER A 41 4.18 2.26 18.55
CA SER A 41 4.95 1.13 17.99
C SER A 41 6.15 1.53 17.11
N VAL A 42 6.18 2.78 16.64
CA VAL A 42 7.28 3.35 15.82
C VAL A 42 7.97 4.53 16.52
N GLY A 43 7.69 4.76 17.81
CA GLY A 43 8.33 5.79 18.63
C GLY A 43 7.99 7.24 18.25
N LEU A 44 6.77 7.49 17.77
CA LEU A 44 6.25 8.80 17.38
C LEU A 44 5.11 9.31 18.29
N ASP A 45 4.81 8.60 19.37
CA ASP A 45 3.81 8.93 20.39
C ASP A 45 4.13 10.19 21.21
N GLY A 46 5.38 10.65 21.18
CA GLY A 46 5.82 11.89 21.83
C GLY A 46 5.58 13.18 21.02
N LEU A 47 5.05 13.08 19.79
CA LEU A 47 4.76 14.26 18.98
C LEU A 47 3.47 14.94 19.46
N ASP A 48 3.53 16.25 19.69
CA ASP A 48 2.32 17.05 19.90
C ASP A 48 1.54 17.24 18.59
N ASP A 49 0.33 17.79 18.68
CA ASP A 49 -0.53 17.99 17.50
C ASP A 49 0.09 18.91 16.44
N SER A 50 0.91 19.89 16.85
CA SER A 50 1.56 20.81 15.91
C SER A 50 2.62 20.06 15.10
N ALA A 51 3.53 19.36 15.78
CA ALA A 51 4.57 18.57 15.15
C ALA A 51 3.97 17.42 14.30
N TRP A 52 2.87 16.83 14.78
CA TRP A 52 2.13 15.82 14.02
C TRP A 52 1.59 16.39 12.70
N VAL A 53 0.96 17.56 12.75
CA VAL A 53 0.46 18.23 11.54
C VAL A 53 1.60 18.62 10.60
N ASP A 54 2.74 19.04 11.12
CA ASP A 54 3.92 19.38 10.30
C ASP A 54 4.41 18.16 9.51
N HIS A 55 4.49 16.99 10.14
CA HIS A 55 4.98 15.77 9.47
C HIS A 55 3.92 15.06 8.62
N PHE A 56 2.66 15.00 9.05
CA PHE A 56 1.63 14.17 8.41
C PHE A 56 0.57 14.97 7.64
N GLY A 57 0.60 16.31 7.73
CA GLY A 57 -0.23 17.21 6.95
C GLY A 57 0.58 18.05 5.96
N LYS A 58 1.70 18.62 6.41
CA LYS A 58 2.60 19.44 5.57
C LYS A 58 3.77 18.64 4.99
N PHE A 59 3.94 17.38 5.41
CA PHE A 59 5.00 16.48 4.96
C PHE A 59 6.41 17.02 5.15
N THR A 60 6.65 17.76 6.23
CA THR A 60 8.01 18.04 6.67
C THR A 60 8.72 16.70 6.94
N PRO A 61 9.90 16.43 6.37
CA PRO A 61 10.59 15.15 6.55
C PRO A 61 10.85 14.84 8.03
N LEU A 62 10.73 13.56 8.39
CA LEU A 62 11.22 13.07 9.68
C LEU A 62 12.75 13.05 9.66
N ALA A 63 13.38 13.30 10.81
CA ALA A 63 14.84 13.33 10.93
C ALA A 63 15.47 11.99 10.47
N GLY A 64 16.54 12.07 9.67
CA GLY A 64 17.26 10.90 9.15
C GLY A 64 16.47 10.06 8.14
N ASN A 65 15.36 10.59 7.60
CA ASN A 65 14.47 9.86 6.70
C ASN A 65 14.50 10.42 5.27
N ILE A 66 13.53 10.03 4.45
CA ILE A 66 13.38 10.45 3.06
C ILE A 66 13.12 11.97 3.00
N GLU A 67 14.10 12.74 2.48
CA GLU A 67 14.00 14.21 2.36
C GLU A 67 13.02 14.66 1.26
N THR A 68 12.97 13.93 0.15
CA THR A 68 12.05 14.18 -0.96
C THR A 68 11.18 12.94 -1.17
N PRO A 69 9.85 13.03 -1.00
CA PRO A 69 8.97 11.87 -1.11
C PRO A 69 9.09 11.10 -2.42
N LEU A 70 8.80 9.80 -2.35
CA LEU A 70 8.98 8.86 -3.46
C LEU A 70 7.62 8.37 -3.94
N ALA A 71 7.24 8.71 -5.17
CA ALA A 71 6.12 8.06 -5.85
C ALA A 71 6.63 6.76 -6.50
N LEU A 72 6.11 5.61 -6.06
CA LEU A 72 6.60 4.31 -6.51
C LEU A 72 6.10 3.98 -7.92
N CYS A 73 6.98 3.36 -8.71
CA CYS A 73 6.72 2.90 -10.07
C CYS A 73 6.19 1.46 -10.04
N TYR A 74 5.00 1.22 -10.59
CA TYR A 74 4.47 -0.12 -10.76
C TYR A 74 3.45 -0.16 -11.89
N HIS A 75 3.25 -1.34 -12.46
CA HIS A 75 2.17 -1.65 -13.39
C HIS A 75 1.17 -2.57 -12.68
N GLY A 76 0.26 -3.22 -13.39
CA GLY A 76 -0.71 -4.09 -12.77
C GLY A 76 -1.66 -4.70 -13.78
N HIS A 77 -2.22 -5.84 -13.43
CA HIS A 77 -3.40 -6.37 -14.11
C HIS A 77 -4.64 -5.86 -13.41
N GLN A 78 -5.36 -4.95 -14.06
CA GLN A 78 -6.62 -4.43 -13.59
C GLN A 78 -7.77 -5.22 -14.20
N PHE A 79 -8.57 -5.86 -13.35
CA PHE A 79 -9.66 -6.76 -13.76
C PHE A 79 -9.24 -7.85 -14.76
N GLY A 80 -7.99 -8.30 -14.68
CA GLY A 80 -7.42 -9.33 -15.58
C GLY A 80 -6.71 -8.80 -16.81
N HIS A 81 -6.77 -7.49 -17.08
CA HIS A 81 -6.08 -6.85 -18.20
C HIS A 81 -4.84 -6.10 -17.73
N TYR A 82 -3.72 -6.31 -18.41
CA TYR A 82 -2.50 -5.60 -18.09
C TYR A 82 -2.61 -4.10 -18.39
N ASN A 83 -2.19 -3.28 -17.45
CA ASN A 83 -2.16 -1.83 -17.54
C ASN A 83 -0.74 -1.31 -17.23
N PRO A 84 -0.01 -0.79 -18.23
CA PRO A 84 1.32 -0.20 -18.03
C PRO A 84 1.26 1.24 -17.47
N ASP A 85 0.09 1.86 -17.41
CA ASP A 85 -0.07 3.27 -17.02
C ASP A 85 -0.52 3.39 -15.56
N LEU A 86 0.32 2.91 -14.65
CA LEU A 86 0.09 2.94 -13.19
C LEU A 86 1.31 3.53 -12.44
N GLY A 87 1.33 3.37 -11.12
CA GLY A 87 2.25 4.00 -10.18
C GLY A 87 1.47 4.73 -9.09
N ASP A 88 2.17 5.28 -8.09
CA ASP A 88 1.53 6.02 -7.01
C ASP A 88 0.94 7.34 -7.53
N GLY A 89 -0.30 7.30 -8.01
CA GLY A 89 -0.95 8.41 -8.72
C GLY A 89 -1.64 9.46 -7.86
N ARG A 90 -1.67 9.30 -6.54
CA ARG A 90 -2.32 10.26 -5.60
C ARG A 90 -1.69 10.24 -4.22
N GLY A 91 -0.41 9.90 -4.16
CA GLY A 91 0.26 9.45 -2.95
C GLY A 91 1.75 9.31 -3.20
N PHE A 92 2.49 9.14 -2.12
CA PHE A 92 3.91 8.84 -2.14
C PHE A 92 4.31 8.16 -0.83
N LEU A 93 5.43 7.43 -0.86
CA LEU A 93 6.15 7.04 0.34
C LEU A 93 6.94 8.25 0.86
N PHE A 94 6.68 8.65 2.10
CA PHE A 94 7.34 9.83 2.66
C PHE A 94 8.32 9.49 3.79
N ALA A 95 8.18 8.33 4.45
CA ALA A 95 9.12 7.89 5.46
C ALA A 95 9.10 6.37 5.66
N GLN A 96 10.17 5.82 6.22
CA GLN A 96 10.27 4.43 6.65
C GLN A 96 10.89 4.34 8.04
N LEU A 97 10.27 3.56 8.94
CA LEU A 97 10.62 3.51 10.37
C LEU A 97 10.73 2.07 10.85
N ARG A 98 11.65 1.82 11.78
CA ARG A 98 11.74 0.54 12.48
C ARG A 98 10.77 0.50 13.66
N ALA A 99 9.89 -0.50 13.66
CA ALA A 99 8.97 -0.77 14.74
C ALA A 99 9.66 -1.49 15.91
N ASP A 100 8.96 -1.59 17.05
CA ASP A 100 9.47 -2.24 18.27
C ASP A 100 9.86 -3.71 18.08
N ASP A 101 9.17 -4.39 17.17
CA ASP A 101 9.45 -5.79 16.81
C ASP A 101 10.56 -5.93 15.75
N GLY A 102 11.22 -4.82 15.39
CA GLY A 102 12.32 -4.81 14.44
C GLY A 102 11.91 -4.70 12.97
N ARG A 103 10.62 -4.83 12.63
CA ARG A 103 10.12 -4.68 11.25
C ARG A 103 10.34 -3.26 10.75
N ILE A 104 10.57 -3.11 9.45
CA ILE A 104 10.59 -1.81 8.79
C ILE A 104 9.19 -1.55 8.23
N LEU A 105 8.61 -0.42 8.61
CA LEU A 105 7.28 0.00 8.23
C LEU A 105 7.35 1.26 7.38
N ASP A 106 6.53 1.29 6.34
CA ASP A 106 6.36 2.40 5.42
C ASP A 106 5.28 3.36 5.91
N LEU A 107 5.55 4.65 5.81
CA LEU A 107 4.57 5.72 5.89
C LEU A 107 4.22 6.23 4.48
N GLY A 108 3.23 5.59 3.87
CA GLY A 108 2.70 5.94 2.55
C GLY A 108 1.50 6.86 2.64
N THR A 109 1.32 7.76 1.67
CA THR A 109 0.26 8.78 1.69
C THR A 109 -0.82 8.52 0.63
N LYS A 110 -2.00 9.08 0.85
CA LYS A 110 -3.14 9.05 -0.08
C LYS A 110 -3.87 10.39 -0.03
N GLY A 111 -4.10 10.99 -1.20
CA GLY A 111 -4.66 12.33 -1.35
C GLY A 111 -3.66 13.47 -1.24
N SER A 112 -2.36 13.19 -1.29
CA SER A 112 -1.27 14.14 -1.01
C SER A 112 -0.82 14.97 -2.21
N GLY A 113 -1.49 14.86 -3.36
CA GLY A 113 -1.14 15.62 -4.55
C GLY A 113 -1.06 14.77 -5.81
N GLN A 114 -0.83 15.46 -6.94
CA GLN A 114 -0.54 14.80 -8.19
C GLN A 114 0.92 14.38 -8.25
N THR A 115 1.17 13.29 -8.95
CA THR A 115 2.49 12.74 -9.26
C THR A 115 2.56 12.50 -10.78
N PRO A 116 3.73 12.14 -11.32
CA PRO A 116 3.83 11.70 -12.72
C PRO A 116 2.89 10.53 -13.09
N PHE A 117 2.36 9.81 -12.09
CA PHE A 117 1.47 8.65 -12.28
C PHE A 117 -0.03 8.99 -12.11
N SER A 118 -0.39 10.27 -11.87
CA SER A 118 -1.79 10.68 -11.67
C SER A 118 -2.67 10.55 -12.90
N ARG A 119 -2.08 10.47 -14.09
CA ARG A 119 -2.80 10.49 -15.37
C ARG A 119 -3.73 11.73 -15.42
N THR A 120 -5.04 11.52 -15.48
CA THR A 120 -6.07 12.57 -15.50
C THR A 120 -6.70 12.82 -14.13
N ALA A 121 -6.30 12.10 -13.07
CA ALA A 121 -6.85 12.27 -11.72
C ALA A 121 -6.24 13.49 -11.01
N ASP A 122 -7.01 14.08 -10.09
CA ASP A 122 -6.64 15.30 -9.34
C ASP A 122 -5.65 15.05 -8.17
N GLY A 123 -5.31 13.79 -7.90
CA GLY A 123 -4.41 13.42 -6.81
C GLY A 123 -5.00 13.61 -5.41
N ARG A 124 -6.32 13.81 -5.28
CA ARG A 124 -7.00 14.10 -4.00
C ARG A 124 -7.76 12.90 -3.44
N LEU A 125 -7.94 12.90 -2.13
CA LEU A 125 -8.76 11.94 -1.39
C LEU A 125 -9.90 12.70 -0.70
N THR A 126 -11.10 12.15 -0.72
CA THR A 126 -12.23 12.72 0.00
C THR A 126 -12.16 12.31 1.47
N LEU A 127 -12.64 13.17 2.37
CA LEU A 127 -12.69 12.87 3.80
C LEU A 127 -13.55 11.63 4.07
N LYS A 128 -14.62 11.43 3.31
CA LYS A 128 -15.42 10.19 3.32
C LYS A 128 -14.55 8.97 2.99
N GLY A 129 -13.70 9.06 1.96
CA GLY A 129 -12.74 8.02 1.60
C GLY A 129 -11.76 7.71 2.73
N ALA A 130 -11.19 8.74 3.35
CA ALA A 130 -10.27 8.58 4.49
C ALA A 130 -10.96 7.92 5.70
N VAL A 131 -12.18 8.34 6.05
CA VAL A 131 -12.95 7.75 7.17
C VAL A 131 -13.32 6.30 6.87
N ARG A 132 -13.69 5.96 5.63
CA ARG A 132 -13.92 4.57 5.23
C ARG A 132 -12.67 3.72 5.40
N GLU A 133 -11.50 4.28 5.14
CA GLU A 133 -10.25 3.56 5.31
C GLU A 133 -9.90 3.32 6.79
N ILE A 134 -10.15 4.29 7.68
CA ILE A 134 -10.06 4.09 9.14
C ILE A 134 -10.94 2.89 9.54
N LEU A 135 -12.22 2.91 9.17
CA LEU A 135 -13.17 1.86 9.54
C LEU A 135 -12.76 0.47 9.04
N ALA A 136 -12.22 0.38 7.83
CA ALA A 136 -11.72 -0.89 7.28
C ALA A 136 -10.53 -1.41 8.09
N THR A 137 -9.51 -0.56 8.26
CA THR A 137 -8.26 -0.95 8.93
C THR A 137 -8.49 -1.39 10.38
N GLU A 138 -9.27 -0.62 11.14
CA GLU A 138 -9.55 -0.94 12.55
C GLU A 138 -10.37 -2.22 12.72
N LEU A 139 -11.41 -2.43 11.90
CA LEU A 139 -12.25 -3.63 12.00
C LEU A 139 -11.50 -4.88 11.52
N LEU A 140 -10.74 -4.80 10.43
CA LEU A 140 -9.92 -5.91 9.95
C LEU A 140 -8.87 -6.32 10.99
N GLU A 141 -8.20 -5.35 11.63
CA GLU A 141 -7.27 -5.64 12.71
C GLU A 141 -7.96 -6.30 13.91
N ALA A 142 -9.12 -5.79 14.33
CA ALA A 142 -9.88 -6.38 15.44
C ALA A 142 -10.34 -7.81 15.14
N LEU A 143 -10.54 -8.15 13.87
CA LEU A 143 -10.88 -9.50 13.40
C LEU A 143 -9.64 -10.38 13.13
N GLY A 144 -8.43 -9.89 13.42
CA GLY A 144 -7.19 -10.64 13.29
C GLY A 144 -6.64 -10.74 11.86
N VAL A 145 -7.16 -9.94 10.92
CA VAL A 145 -6.60 -9.88 9.56
C VAL A 145 -5.30 -9.09 9.58
N ASN A 146 -4.27 -9.60 8.91
CA ASN A 146 -3.01 -8.89 8.68
C ASN A 146 -3.26 -7.68 7.75
N THR A 147 -3.50 -6.50 8.33
CA THR A 147 -3.84 -5.26 7.61
C THR A 147 -2.92 -4.12 7.99
N SER A 148 -2.66 -3.27 6.99
CA SER A 148 -2.14 -1.92 7.18
C SER A 148 -2.96 -1.12 8.18
N LYS A 149 -2.33 -0.11 8.77
CA LYS A 149 -2.97 0.84 9.69
C LYS A 149 -3.19 2.16 8.99
N THR A 150 -4.38 2.72 9.15
CA THR A 150 -4.47 4.17 9.02
C THR A 150 -3.60 4.77 10.12
N PHE A 151 -2.79 5.78 9.82
CA PHE A 151 -1.87 6.39 10.79
C PHE A 151 -2.28 7.82 11.16
N SER A 152 -2.63 8.62 10.16
CA SER A 152 -3.09 10.00 10.34
C SER A 152 -4.13 10.36 9.27
N VAL A 153 -5.11 11.19 9.63
CA VAL A 153 -6.01 11.85 8.67
C VAL A 153 -6.05 13.35 8.96
N ILE A 154 -5.67 14.14 7.95
CA ILE A 154 -5.66 15.59 7.98
C ILE A 154 -6.66 16.10 6.95
N GLU A 155 -7.62 16.92 7.36
CA GLU A 155 -8.50 17.60 6.42
C GLU A 155 -7.81 18.83 5.82
N THR A 156 -7.86 18.93 4.49
CA THR A 156 -7.10 19.92 3.71
C THR A 156 -7.82 21.26 3.55
N GLY A 157 -9.14 21.28 3.79
CA GLY A 157 -9.99 22.45 3.55
C GLY A 157 -10.34 22.69 2.08
N GLU A 158 -9.91 21.82 1.15
CA GLU A 158 -10.34 21.86 -0.24
C GLU A 158 -11.76 21.30 -0.39
N ALA A 159 -12.47 21.81 -1.39
CA ALA A 159 -13.78 21.34 -1.85
C ALA A 159 -13.59 20.56 -3.17
N LEU A 160 -14.05 19.31 -3.19
CA LEU A 160 -13.89 18.42 -4.34
C LEU A 160 -15.25 18.17 -5.00
N ASP A 161 -15.26 18.13 -6.32
CA ASP A 161 -16.40 17.64 -7.09
C ASP A 161 -16.23 16.15 -7.39
N ARG A 162 -17.25 15.37 -7.04
CA ARG A 162 -17.30 13.91 -7.17
C ARG A 162 -18.70 13.49 -7.60
N HIS A 163 -18.77 12.47 -8.46
CA HIS A 163 -20.05 11.96 -8.97
C HIS A 163 -20.65 10.86 -8.09
N ASP A 164 -19.86 10.25 -7.20
CA ASP A 164 -20.22 9.12 -6.34
C ASP A 164 -20.50 9.51 -4.88
N GLU A 165 -20.48 10.81 -4.57
CA GLU A 165 -20.89 11.38 -3.29
C GLU A 165 -21.40 12.82 -3.39
N PRO A 166 -22.15 13.34 -2.40
CA PRO A 166 -22.64 14.72 -2.44
C PRO A 166 -21.50 15.74 -2.56
N SER A 167 -21.60 16.59 -3.57
CA SER A 167 -20.60 17.63 -3.86
C SER A 167 -21.11 19.04 -3.51
N PRO A 168 -20.22 19.97 -3.12
CA PRO A 168 -18.78 19.78 -2.90
C PRO A 168 -18.51 18.91 -1.66
N THR A 169 -17.68 17.88 -1.82
CA THR A 169 -17.24 17.04 -0.70
C THR A 169 -15.91 17.55 -0.13
N ARG A 170 -15.68 17.26 1.14
CA ARG A 170 -14.48 17.70 1.87
C ARG A 170 -13.30 16.82 1.49
N ALA A 171 -12.12 17.42 1.36
CA ALA A 171 -10.88 16.71 1.06
C ALA A 171 -10.07 16.37 2.32
N ALA A 172 -9.30 15.29 2.25
CA ALA A 172 -8.36 14.89 3.28
C ALA A 172 -7.09 14.29 2.67
N VAL A 173 -6.02 14.32 3.44
CA VAL A 173 -4.86 13.45 3.28
C VAL A 173 -4.95 12.35 4.32
N LEU A 174 -4.60 11.14 3.89
CA LEU A 174 -4.38 9.99 4.77
C LEU A 174 -2.92 9.57 4.70
N VAL A 175 -2.34 9.26 5.86
CA VAL A 175 -1.06 8.55 5.99
C VAL A 175 -1.37 7.15 6.47
N ARG A 176 -0.80 6.15 5.80
CA ARG A 176 -0.89 4.73 6.12
C ARG A 176 0.45 4.27 6.67
N LEU A 177 0.40 3.51 7.77
CA LEU A 177 1.52 2.73 8.26
C LEU A 177 1.36 1.29 7.77
N SER A 178 2.35 0.78 7.04
CA SER A 178 2.25 -0.48 6.30
C SER A 178 3.54 -1.28 6.40
N HIS A 179 3.47 -2.60 6.27
CA HIS A 179 4.66 -3.47 6.20
C HIS A 179 5.53 -3.24 4.94
N GLY A 180 5.03 -2.49 3.95
CA GLY A 180 5.77 -2.08 2.76
C GLY A 180 4.84 -1.68 1.61
N HIS A 181 5.29 -0.91 0.62
CA HIS A 181 4.49 -0.57 -0.57
C HIS A 181 4.96 -1.25 -1.86
N ILE A 182 5.84 -2.25 -1.76
CA ILE A 182 6.23 -3.11 -2.89
C ILE A 182 5.08 -4.07 -3.21
N ARG A 183 4.65 -4.09 -4.46
CA ARG A 183 3.48 -4.84 -4.92
C ARG A 183 3.88 -5.90 -5.94
N ILE A 184 3.00 -6.86 -6.22
CA ILE A 184 3.16 -7.72 -7.41
C ILE A 184 3.30 -6.86 -8.68
N GLY A 185 2.55 -5.76 -8.76
CA GLY A 185 2.65 -4.76 -9.83
C GLY A 185 4.05 -4.14 -10.03
N SER A 186 4.85 -4.03 -8.95
CA SER A 186 6.23 -3.51 -9.02
C SER A 186 7.12 -4.46 -9.83
N PHE A 187 6.96 -5.77 -9.63
CA PHE A 187 7.67 -6.81 -10.39
C PHE A 187 7.17 -6.91 -11.83
N GLN A 188 5.85 -6.82 -12.03
CA GLN A 188 5.25 -6.88 -13.37
C GLN A 188 5.74 -5.76 -14.28
N ARG A 189 5.96 -4.56 -13.74
CA ARG A 189 6.55 -3.45 -14.49
C ARG A 189 7.93 -3.81 -15.04
N LEU A 190 8.82 -4.29 -14.18
CA LEU A 190 10.19 -4.63 -14.55
C LEU A 190 10.20 -5.78 -15.57
N ARG A 191 9.36 -6.80 -15.36
CA ARG A 191 9.19 -7.89 -16.31
C ARG A 191 8.74 -7.42 -17.70
N TYR A 192 7.83 -6.46 -17.76
CA TYR A 192 7.33 -5.89 -19.02
C TYR A 192 8.38 -5.06 -19.75
N LEU A 193 9.26 -4.39 -19.01
CA LEU A 193 10.40 -3.66 -19.55
C LEU A 193 11.59 -4.56 -19.91
N ASP A 194 11.43 -5.88 -19.76
CA ASP A 194 12.49 -6.90 -19.93
C ASP A 194 13.72 -6.65 -19.04
N ASP A 195 13.50 -6.04 -17.86
CA ASP A 195 14.55 -5.65 -16.91
C ASP A 195 14.75 -6.74 -15.84
N ALA A 196 15.40 -7.84 -16.24
CA ALA A 196 15.70 -8.95 -15.33
C ALA A 196 16.59 -8.52 -14.15
N GLU A 197 17.55 -7.62 -14.38
CA GLU A 197 18.41 -7.09 -13.32
C GLU A 197 17.61 -6.31 -12.28
N GLY A 198 16.65 -5.49 -12.73
CA GLY A 198 15.73 -4.77 -11.86
C GLY A 198 14.85 -5.72 -11.04
N VAL A 199 14.35 -6.80 -11.65
CA VAL A 199 13.59 -7.84 -10.94
C VAL A 199 14.44 -8.47 -9.82
N GLU A 200 15.67 -8.88 -10.13
CA GLU A 200 16.59 -9.47 -9.13
C GLU A 200 16.92 -8.45 -8.03
N THR A 201 17.17 -7.20 -8.39
CA THR A 201 17.44 -6.10 -7.44
C THR A 201 16.29 -5.93 -6.45
N LEU A 202 15.05 -5.85 -6.94
CA LEU A 202 13.87 -5.68 -6.09
C LEU A 202 13.60 -6.92 -5.22
N LEU A 203 13.83 -8.11 -5.78
CA LEU A 203 13.69 -9.38 -5.08
C LEU A 203 14.68 -9.47 -3.91
N ARG A 204 15.97 -9.19 -4.14
CA ARG A 204 17.00 -9.19 -3.09
C ARG A 204 16.74 -8.10 -2.06
N HIS A 205 16.30 -6.92 -2.49
CA HIS A 205 15.90 -5.84 -1.59
C HIS A 205 14.77 -6.30 -0.65
N ALA A 206 13.71 -6.88 -1.21
CA ALA A 206 12.61 -7.40 -0.44
C ALA A 206 13.04 -8.53 0.50
N ALA A 207 13.81 -9.50 0.01
CA ALA A 207 14.33 -10.60 0.81
C ALA A 207 15.11 -10.10 2.04
N ARG A 208 16.02 -9.12 1.83
CA ARG A 208 16.88 -8.56 2.87
C ARG A 208 16.11 -7.81 3.95
N HIS A 209 14.98 -7.18 3.61
CA HIS A 209 14.32 -6.24 4.53
C HIS A 209 12.96 -6.71 5.04
N HIS A 210 12.24 -7.56 4.31
CA HIS A 210 10.90 -8.02 4.65
C HIS A 210 10.78 -9.53 4.87
N PHE A 211 11.83 -10.30 4.54
CA PHE A 211 11.87 -11.76 4.65
C PHE A 211 13.20 -12.27 5.22
N ALA A 212 13.97 -11.44 5.93
CA ALA A 212 15.31 -11.80 6.38
C ALA A 212 15.34 -12.99 7.35
N ASP A 213 14.24 -13.22 8.07
CA ASP A 213 14.09 -14.38 8.97
C ASP A 213 13.84 -15.68 8.21
N ASP A 214 13.34 -15.59 6.98
CA ASP A 214 12.92 -16.73 6.15
C ASP A 214 13.88 -17.03 4.99
N LEU A 215 14.61 -16.01 4.51
CA LEU A 215 15.35 -16.01 3.25
C LEU A 215 16.73 -15.38 3.40
N ASP A 216 17.72 -15.99 2.73
CA ASP A 216 19.04 -15.40 2.53
C ASP A 216 19.07 -14.59 1.23
N ALA A 217 19.13 -13.27 1.35
CA ALA A 217 19.16 -12.34 0.22
C ALA A 217 20.41 -12.46 -0.65
N GLU A 218 21.46 -13.14 -0.18
CA GLU A 218 22.72 -13.36 -0.91
C GLU A 218 22.80 -14.75 -1.57
N ALA A 219 21.77 -15.60 -1.40
CA ALA A 219 21.69 -16.89 -2.06
C ALA A 219 21.71 -16.76 -3.60
N ALA A 220 22.08 -17.85 -4.28
CA ALA A 220 21.99 -17.91 -5.74
C ALA A 220 20.56 -17.60 -6.20
N ILE A 221 20.41 -16.79 -7.26
CA ILE A 221 19.08 -16.30 -7.66
C ILE A 221 18.12 -17.44 -8.04
N ALA A 222 18.65 -18.54 -8.61
CA ALA A 222 17.90 -19.75 -8.93
C ALA A 222 17.33 -20.48 -7.69
N ASP A 223 17.94 -20.31 -6.52
CA ASP A 223 17.42 -20.84 -5.25
C ASP A 223 16.53 -19.82 -4.53
N LEU A 224 16.89 -18.54 -4.60
CA LEU A 224 16.18 -17.46 -3.91
C LEU A 224 14.81 -17.19 -4.53
N ALA A 225 14.70 -17.14 -5.86
CA ALA A 225 13.46 -16.82 -6.56
C ALA A 225 12.28 -17.77 -6.24
N PRO A 226 12.41 -19.11 -6.34
CA PRO A 226 11.32 -20.02 -5.99
C PRO A 226 10.95 -19.97 -4.50
N ARG A 227 11.93 -19.76 -3.61
CA ARG A 227 11.66 -19.61 -2.16
C ARG A 227 10.94 -18.30 -1.86
N PHE A 228 11.32 -17.21 -2.51
CA PHE A 228 10.64 -15.93 -2.41
C PHE A 228 9.19 -16.03 -2.90
N LEU A 229 8.96 -16.70 -4.05
CA LEU A 229 7.61 -16.99 -4.54
C LEU A 229 6.79 -17.77 -3.51
N ALA A 230 7.36 -18.82 -2.91
CA ALA A 230 6.66 -19.63 -1.90
C ALA A 230 6.27 -18.80 -0.67
N GLN A 231 7.16 -17.92 -0.20
CA GLN A 231 6.89 -17.03 0.94
C GLN A 231 5.78 -16.02 0.62
N VAL A 232 5.85 -15.35 -0.53
CA VAL A 232 4.80 -14.40 -0.97
C VAL A 232 3.46 -15.11 -1.15
N ALA A 233 3.46 -16.31 -1.76
CA ALA A 233 2.25 -17.10 -1.97
C ALA A 233 1.59 -17.52 -0.64
N ALA A 234 2.38 -17.99 0.32
CA ALA A 234 1.87 -18.37 1.65
C ALA A 234 1.23 -17.19 2.37
N ARG A 235 1.92 -16.04 2.42
CA ARG A 235 1.42 -14.83 3.10
C ARG A 235 0.15 -14.28 2.42
N ILE A 236 0.06 -14.33 1.08
CA ILE A 236 -1.16 -13.94 0.36
C ILE A 236 -2.30 -14.93 0.62
N ALA A 237 -2.03 -16.23 0.68
CA ALA A 237 -3.03 -17.24 0.99
C ALA A 237 -3.61 -17.04 2.40
N ASP A 238 -2.76 -16.77 3.39
CA ASP A 238 -3.17 -16.48 4.77
C ASP A 238 -4.10 -15.26 4.84
N THR A 239 -3.74 -14.18 4.13
CA THR A 239 -4.56 -12.97 4.07
C THR A 239 -5.89 -13.21 3.36
N ALA A 240 -5.90 -13.93 2.23
CA ALA A 240 -7.12 -14.29 1.54
C ALA A 240 -8.05 -15.16 2.40
N GLY A 241 -7.50 -16.15 3.11
CA GLY A 241 -8.24 -16.95 4.08
C GLY A 241 -8.82 -16.11 5.22
N SER A 242 -8.03 -15.15 5.72
CA SER A 242 -8.45 -14.23 6.79
C SER A 242 -9.57 -13.29 6.33
N TRP A 243 -9.55 -12.79 5.09
CA TRP A 243 -10.67 -12.02 4.53
C TRP A 243 -11.95 -12.84 4.48
N LEU A 244 -11.87 -14.09 4.02
CA LEU A 244 -13.03 -14.99 3.97
C LEU A 244 -13.59 -15.23 5.37
N ALA A 245 -12.73 -15.55 6.35
CA ALA A 245 -13.13 -15.76 7.73
C ALA A 245 -13.76 -14.51 8.37
N ALA A 246 -13.23 -13.32 8.05
CA ALA A 246 -13.76 -12.04 8.52
C ALA A 246 -15.05 -11.59 7.81
N GLY A 247 -15.51 -12.30 6.78
CA GLY A 247 -16.64 -11.85 5.95
C GLY A 247 -16.34 -10.57 5.17
N PHE A 248 -15.07 -10.29 4.91
CA PHE A 248 -14.62 -9.09 4.22
C PHE A 248 -14.54 -9.30 2.71
N VAL A 249 -14.96 -8.28 1.95
CA VAL A 249 -14.87 -8.23 0.49
C VAL A 249 -14.08 -6.99 0.11
N HIS A 250 -12.87 -7.19 -0.41
CA HIS A 250 -11.95 -6.11 -0.77
C HIS A 250 -12.47 -5.28 -1.96
N GLY A 251 -13.08 -5.96 -2.95
CA GLY A 251 -13.71 -5.36 -4.12
C GLY A 251 -12.77 -4.98 -5.27
N VAL A 252 -11.45 -4.91 -5.07
CA VAL A 252 -10.47 -4.59 -6.14
C VAL A 252 -9.16 -5.35 -5.89
N LEU A 253 -9.12 -6.63 -6.24
CA LEU A 253 -7.94 -7.49 -6.10
C LEU A 253 -7.11 -7.52 -7.40
N ASN A 254 -6.79 -6.33 -7.90
CA ASN A 254 -5.81 -6.19 -8.99
C ASN A 254 -4.40 -6.53 -8.48
N THR A 255 -3.47 -6.91 -9.35
CA THR A 255 -2.12 -7.29 -8.91
C THR A 255 -1.32 -6.12 -8.32
N ASP A 256 -1.66 -4.87 -8.65
CA ASP A 256 -1.12 -3.67 -8.00
C ASP A 256 -1.65 -3.45 -6.57
N ASN A 257 -2.66 -4.22 -6.14
CA ASN A 257 -3.23 -4.18 -4.78
C ASN A 257 -2.84 -5.38 -3.92
N PHE A 258 -1.88 -6.20 -4.37
CA PHE A 258 -1.26 -7.22 -3.53
C PHE A 258 0.15 -6.78 -3.14
N ASN A 259 0.33 -6.57 -1.84
CA ASN A 259 1.62 -6.32 -1.23
C ASN A 259 2.39 -7.64 -1.16
N ILE A 260 3.68 -7.64 -1.50
CA ILE A 260 4.50 -8.86 -1.41
C ILE A 260 4.60 -9.39 0.01
N THR A 261 4.46 -8.55 1.03
CA THR A 261 4.46 -8.96 2.45
C THR A 261 3.17 -9.69 2.86
N GLY A 262 2.18 -9.77 1.97
CA GLY A 262 0.85 -10.32 2.24
C GLY A 262 -0.06 -9.41 3.06
N GLU A 263 0.37 -8.20 3.45
CA GLU A 263 -0.48 -7.26 4.18
C GLU A 263 -1.66 -6.77 3.32
N SER A 264 -2.87 -6.77 3.90
CA SER A 264 -4.07 -6.19 3.30
C SER A 264 -4.01 -4.65 3.31
N PHE A 265 -4.23 -4.02 2.16
CA PHE A 265 -4.15 -2.56 2.01
C PHE A 265 -4.96 -2.03 0.80
N ASP A 266 -5.05 -0.70 0.69
CA ASP A 266 -5.79 0.06 -0.35
C ASP A 266 -7.32 -0.17 -0.39
N TYR A 267 -7.94 0.34 0.67
CA TYR A 267 -9.37 0.23 0.91
C TYR A 267 -10.18 1.27 0.11
N GLY A 268 -10.71 0.85 -1.04
CA GLY A 268 -11.65 1.64 -1.83
C GLY A 268 -13.11 1.18 -1.64
N PRO A 269 -13.66 0.40 -2.59
CA PRO A 269 -15.04 -0.05 -2.56
C PRO A 269 -15.26 -1.31 -1.71
N TRP A 270 -14.56 -1.46 -0.58
CA TRP A 270 -14.69 -2.63 0.30
C TRP A 270 -16.06 -2.70 1.00
N ARG A 271 -16.47 -3.90 1.41
CA ARG A 271 -17.66 -4.17 2.24
C ARG A 271 -17.43 -5.37 3.16
N PHE A 272 -18.15 -5.42 4.27
CA PHE A 272 -18.37 -6.66 5.02
C PHE A 272 -19.73 -7.24 4.64
N LEU A 273 -19.82 -8.56 4.63
CA LEU A 273 -21.09 -9.26 4.43
C LEU A 273 -22.03 -9.02 5.62
N ALA A 274 -23.28 -8.65 5.32
CA ALA A 274 -24.35 -8.64 6.32
C ALA A 274 -24.92 -10.05 6.54
N ASN A 275 -24.99 -10.85 5.47
CA ASN A 275 -25.37 -12.26 5.47
C ASN A 275 -24.40 -13.01 4.55
N PHE A 276 -24.22 -14.32 4.76
CA PHE A 276 -23.39 -15.13 3.90
C PHE A 276 -23.93 -15.15 2.46
N ASP A 277 -23.17 -14.57 1.53
CA ASP A 277 -23.46 -14.56 0.10
C ASP A 277 -22.14 -14.68 -0.69
N PRO A 278 -21.83 -15.87 -1.25
CA PRO A 278 -20.66 -16.09 -2.09
C PRO A 278 -20.57 -15.19 -3.33
N GLN A 279 -21.70 -14.71 -3.82
CA GLN A 279 -21.77 -13.90 -5.05
C GLN A 279 -21.75 -12.39 -4.77
N PHE A 280 -21.72 -11.98 -3.50
CA PHE A 280 -21.72 -10.57 -3.15
C PHE A 280 -20.51 -9.83 -3.71
N VAL A 281 -20.76 -8.71 -4.39
CA VAL A 281 -19.75 -7.83 -4.97
C VAL A 281 -19.75 -6.49 -4.25
N ALA A 282 -18.58 -6.04 -3.81
CA ALA A 282 -18.43 -4.79 -3.08
C ALA A 282 -18.29 -3.55 -4.00
N ALA A 283 -17.63 -3.73 -5.15
CA ALA A 283 -17.41 -2.69 -6.15
C ALA A 283 -18.58 -2.62 -7.14
N TYR A 284 -19.27 -1.48 -7.20
CA TYR A 284 -20.43 -1.28 -8.08
C TYR A 284 -20.11 -1.43 -9.58
N PHE A 285 -18.83 -1.26 -9.96
CA PHE A 285 -18.34 -1.39 -11.34
C PHE A 285 -17.83 -2.80 -11.67
N ASP A 286 -17.79 -3.73 -10.71
CA ASP A 286 -17.42 -5.12 -10.96
C ASP A 286 -18.64 -5.94 -11.42
N HIS A 287 -19.10 -5.67 -12.65
CA HIS A 287 -20.30 -6.31 -13.21
C HIS A 287 -20.14 -7.81 -13.46
N ALA A 288 -18.90 -8.30 -13.61
CA ALA A 288 -18.59 -9.72 -13.80
C ALA A 288 -18.36 -10.46 -12.47
N GLY A 289 -18.48 -9.75 -11.34
CA GLY A 289 -18.22 -10.26 -10.00
C GLY A 289 -16.82 -10.82 -9.83
N ARG A 290 -15.82 -10.30 -10.57
CA ARG A 290 -14.43 -10.78 -10.58
C ARG A 290 -13.88 -10.95 -9.17
N TYR A 291 -14.22 -10.02 -8.31
CA TYR A 291 -13.76 -9.93 -6.93
C TYR A 291 -14.91 -10.10 -5.94
N ALA A 292 -15.94 -10.88 -6.30
CA ALA A 292 -16.98 -11.31 -5.38
C ALA A 292 -16.39 -12.06 -4.19
N TYR A 293 -17.10 -12.05 -3.05
CA TYR A 293 -16.65 -12.66 -1.78
C TYR A 293 -16.08 -14.07 -1.97
N GLY A 294 -16.85 -14.97 -2.58
CA GLY A 294 -16.46 -16.38 -2.78
C GLY A 294 -15.32 -16.60 -3.78
N ARG A 295 -14.88 -15.55 -4.49
CA ARG A 295 -13.85 -15.61 -5.53
C ARG A 295 -12.53 -14.96 -5.15
N GLN A 296 -12.42 -14.39 -3.95
CA GLN A 296 -11.20 -13.71 -3.51
C GLN A 296 -10.00 -14.66 -3.44
N ALA A 297 -10.20 -15.93 -3.06
CA ALA A 297 -9.15 -16.94 -3.07
C ALA A 297 -8.64 -17.24 -4.49
N GLU A 298 -9.57 -17.42 -5.45
CA GLU A 298 -9.22 -17.63 -6.86
C GLU A 298 -8.49 -16.42 -7.45
N ALA A 299 -8.97 -15.20 -7.17
CA ALA A 299 -8.32 -13.96 -7.60
C ALA A 299 -6.91 -13.81 -7.01
N SER A 300 -6.72 -14.20 -5.75
CA SER A 300 -5.42 -14.16 -5.06
C SER A 300 -4.45 -15.18 -5.66
N LEU A 301 -4.90 -16.42 -5.91
CA LEU A 301 -4.11 -17.43 -6.61
C LEU A 301 -3.69 -16.94 -8.00
N TRP A 302 -4.64 -16.37 -8.75
CA TRP A 302 -4.34 -15.81 -10.07
C TRP A 302 -3.29 -14.71 -10.00
N ALA A 303 -3.36 -13.82 -9.00
CA ALA A 303 -2.35 -12.79 -8.79
C ALA A 303 -0.96 -13.38 -8.49
N VAL A 304 -0.89 -14.42 -7.66
CA VAL A 304 0.36 -15.16 -7.38
C VAL A 304 0.91 -15.82 -8.65
N CYS A 305 0.06 -16.39 -9.52
CA CYS A 305 0.53 -16.91 -10.81
C CYS A 305 1.13 -15.80 -11.68
N ARG A 306 0.51 -14.60 -11.73
CA ARG A 306 1.08 -13.46 -12.45
C ARG A 306 2.36 -12.93 -11.82
N PHE A 307 2.55 -13.11 -10.51
CA PHE A 307 3.81 -12.84 -9.85
C PHE A 307 4.88 -13.86 -10.24
N ALA A 308 4.55 -15.15 -10.26
CA ALA A 308 5.45 -16.22 -10.70
C ALA A 308 5.96 -15.99 -12.14
N ASP A 309 5.10 -15.51 -13.05
CA ASP A 309 5.50 -15.15 -14.43
C ASP A 309 6.67 -14.13 -14.46
N CYS A 310 6.74 -13.23 -13.47
CA CYS A 310 7.80 -12.24 -13.35
C CYS A 310 9.17 -12.85 -12.98
N LEU A 311 9.17 -14.06 -12.39
CA LEU A 311 10.36 -14.74 -11.88
C LEU A 311 10.89 -15.83 -12.83
N THR A 312 10.14 -16.16 -13.88
CA THR A 312 10.54 -17.13 -14.91
C THR A 312 11.94 -16.93 -15.53
N PRO A 313 12.51 -15.70 -15.61
CA PRO A 313 13.90 -15.56 -16.08
C PRO A 313 14.96 -16.26 -15.21
N PHE A 314 14.62 -16.66 -13.97
CA PHE A 314 15.56 -17.21 -13.00
C PHE A 314 15.49 -18.73 -12.79
N GLY A 315 14.67 -19.44 -13.57
CA GLY A 315 14.50 -20.90 -13.46
C GLY A 315 13.14 -21.31 -12.92
#